data_AF-A0A1G9F7K3-F1
#
_entry.id   AF-A0A1G9F7K3-F1
#
_cell.length_a   1.000
_cell.length_b   1.000
_cell.length_c   1.000
_cell.angle_alpha   90.00
_cell.angle_beta   90.00
_cell.angle_gamma   90.00
#
_symmetry.space_group_name_H-M   'P 1'
#
loop_
_entity.id
_entity.type
_entity.pdbx_description
1 polymer ?
#
loop_
_entity_poly.entity_id
_entity_poly.type
_entity_poly.pdbx_seq_one_letter_code
_entity_poly.pdbx_strand_id
1 'polypeptide(L)'
;MSTLNRGLAALATVTVAALTSLSLATAFAQDTTTVIDQGHVDLLAPVVTEGVLDVRYKDGNTTPPTWHDPEQVVTHVRPESRLQVPDLPEYAFLGPAGSDLWLIPEVQDPNVVWAGWNTESLTAAQVDPNSVRWTLDSVSGDQRDAPAPGRLTVFQSGPFGEPLPRIFDTAQPLPQHHPLTLGTHAHANWTFSAQGVYRLAFTVEATTPAGAPLRDTTTYTIAVGDIDPGTVRPGVPTTTTTTTTTTTTTTTTTTAATTTTASTTTTVPPASCVVLNDGHVDLIAPRLREGALRTEVKDGTTGPDAAVWRDPSDVVLHLVPAARNTVPDDPAYGFLGSPGAPVWLIPQTQIPGIVWAGWNTESLHPQDISGDVSVRMSAVDGPGRMAVFLTGLTPTVLVDSADGLPDVITVPLGTHAHANWAFSAEGTYRVTVDVTATLADGRTATDSDVFTIAVGDVDPTAGRSCAPPATTTTKAPSTPPTTTSAPAPVRGGLASTGVGGLGTAVLLASLLTIGGIAVLLLSRRRRH
;
A
#
# COMPACT_ATOMS: atom_id res chain seq x y z
N MET A 1 12.13 41.16 93.21
CA MET A 1 12.16 42.49 92.54
C MET A 1 12.06 42.22 91.04
N SER A 2 10.84 42.07 90.50
CA SER A 2 10.10 43.12 89.75
C SER A 2 10.97 43.85 88.73
N THR A 3 10.63 43.71 87.44
CA THR A 3 10.17 44.86 86.64
C THR A 3 9.54 44.42 85.30
N LEU A 4 8.32 44.92 85.08
CA LEU A 4 7.71 45.43 83.82
C LEU A 4 7.51 44.46 82.63
N ASN A 5 6.42 44.49 81.86
CA ASN A 5 5.30 45.43 81.78
C ASN A 5 4.07 44.77 81.10
N ARG A 6 2.91 45.37 81.37
CA ARG A 6 1.55 45.01 80.94
C ARG A 6 1.28 45.25 79.45
N GLY A 7 0.24 44.61 78.90
CA GLY A 7 -0.64 45.28 77.94
C GLY A 7 -1.30 44.39 76.89
N LEU A 8 -2.57 44.06 77.14
CA LEU A 8 -3.56 43.41 76.28
C LEU A 8 -3.53 43.80 74.79
N ALA A 9 -3.66 42.76 73.96
CA ALA A 9 -3.96 42.81 72.54
C ALA A 9 -5.46 42.97 72.27
N ALA A 10 -5.81 43.90 71.39
CA ALA A 10 -6.91 43.81 70.44
C ALA A 10 -6.91 45.07 69.55
N LEU A 11 -6.70 44.93 68.24
CA LEU A 11 -7.52 45.60 67.22
C LEU A 11 -7.25 44.98 65.85
N ALA A 12 -8.34 44.84 65.10
CA ALA A 12 -8.43 44.17 63.81
C ALA A 12 -7.61 44.84 62.71
N THR A 13 -7.04 44.04 61.81
CA THR A 13 -6.66 44.49 60.47
C THR A 13 -7.11 43.43 59.45
N VAL A 14 -7.99 43.83 58.54
CA VAL A 14 -8.42 43.07 57.37
C VAL A 14 -7.22 42.86 56.46
N THR A 15 -6.91 41.61 56.11
CA THR A 15 -5.92 41.28 55.07
C THR A 15 -6.66 40.70 53.88
N VAL A 16 -6.62 41.42 52.74
CA VAL A 16 -7.01 40.88 51.44
C VAL A 16 -5.86 40.02 50.95
N ALA A 17 -6.03 38.70 51.02
CA ALA A 17 -5.12 37.74 50.40
C ALA A 17 -5.68 37.36 49.02
N ALA A 18 -5.14 37.99 47.97
CA ALA A 18 -5.18 37.42 46.63
C ALA A 18 -3.94 36.54 46.47
N LEU A 19 -4.08 35.23 46.75
CA LEU A 19 -3.12 34.24 46.28
C LEU A 19 -3.76 33.49 45.12
N THR A 20 -3.22 33.77 43.94
CA THR A 20 -3.33 32.99 42.72
C THR A 20 -3.05 31.51 43.01
N SER A 21 -4.05 30.68 42.81
CA SER A 21 -3.90 29.23 42.71
C SER A 21 -3.00 28.90 41.52
N LEU A 22 -1.72 28.62 41.77
CA LEU A 22 -0.91 27.85 40.84
C LEU A 22 -1.48 26.43 40.83
N SER A 23 -2.25 26.09 39.80
CA SER A 23 -2.52 24.71 39.45
C SER A 23 -1.22 24.10 38.93
N LEU A 24 -0.44 23.48 39.82
CA LEU A 24 0.53 22.45 39.44
C LEU A 24 -0.27 21.23 39.00
N ALA A 25 -0.83 21.30 37.79
CA ALA A 25 -1.12 20.09 37.04
C ALA A 25 0.24 19.49 36.69
N THR A 26 0.65 18.46 37.41
CA THR A 26 1.66 17.52 36.93
C THR A 26 1.12 16.90 35.65
N ALA A 27 1.42 17.51 34.51
CA ALA A 27 1.30 16.87 33.21
C ALA A 27 2.36 15.77 33.15
N PHE A 28 2.03 14.60 33.67
CA PHE A 28 2.62 13.36 33.16
C PHE A 28 1.97 13.11 31.80
N ALA A 29 2.34 13.89 30.79
CA ALA A 29 2.25 13.38 29.43
C ALA A 29 3.26 12.23 29.40
N GLN A 30 2.76 10.99 29.37
CA GLN A 30 3.65 9.90 28.98
C GLN A 30 4.01 10.19 27.52
N ASP A 31 5.24 10.66 27.29
CA ASP A 31 5.91 10.66 25.99
C ASP A 31 6.09 9.19 25.54
N THR A 32 5.00 8.50 25.22
CA THR A 32 5.08 7.16 24.66
C THR A 32 5.48 7.32 23.21
N THR A 33 6.77 7.17 22.94
CA THR A 33 7.29 6.98 21.59
C THR A 33 6.47 5.91 20.89
N THR A 34 5.85 6.25 19.75
CA THR A 34 5.16 5.28 18.92
C THR A 34 6.20 4.54 18.10
N VAL A 35 6.40 3.26 18.38
CA VAL A 35 7.29 2.39 17.61
C VAL A 35 6.45 1.60 16.62
N ILE A 36 6.83 1.66 15.34
CA ILE A 36 6.26 0.80 14.30
C ILE A 36 7.38 0.00 13.67
N ASP A 37 7.31 -1.32 13.80
CA ASP A 37 8.40 -2.22 13.47
C ASP A 37 7.99 -3.33 12.46
N GLN A 38 6.73 -3.36 12.06
CA GLN A 38 6.20 -4.28 11.06
C GLN A 38 4.92 -3.76 10.39
N GLY A 39 4.57 -4.36 9.25
CA GLY A 39 3.29 -4.16 8.55
C GLY A 39 3.18 -2.87 7.74
N HIS A 40 1.98 -2.59 7.21
CA HIS A 40 1.76 -1.56 6.19
C HIS A 40 1.83 -0.15 6.77
N VAL A 41 2.65 0.71 6.16
CA VAL A 41 2.75 2.12 6.51
C VAL A 41 2.96 2.98 5.27
N ASP A 42 2.32 4.14 5.23
CA ASP A 42 2.71 5.21 4.32
C ASP A 42 3.54 6.22 5.12
N LEU A 43 4.86 6.19 4.92
CA LEU A 43 5.76 7.14 5.58
C LEU A 43 5.34 8.55 5.18
N LEU A 44 5.08 8.77 3.89
CA LEU A 44 4.65 10.06 3.36
C LEU A 44 3.19 10.01 2.92
N ALA A 45 2.30 10.66 3.67
CA ALA A 45 0.90 10.81 3.32
C ALA A 45 0.46 12.29 3.45
N PRO A 46 0.72 13.14 2.43
CA PRO A 46 0.36 14.55 2.47
C PRO A 46 -1.15 14.75 2.41
N VAL A 47 -1.65 15.66 3.24
CA VAL A 47 -3.05 16.08 3.29
C VAL A 47 -3.15 17.60 3.20
N VAL A 48 -4.23 18.13 2.60
CA VAL A 48 -4.53 19.56 2.65
C VAL A 48 -5.76 19.79 3.51
N THR A 49 -5.55 20.36 4.70
CA THR A 49 -6.62 20.70 5.65
C THR A 49 -6.71 22.22 5.78
N GLU A 50 -7.89 22.79 5.52
CA GLU A 50 -8.13 24.24 5.60
C GLU A 50 -7.11 25.09 4.79
N GLY A 51 -6.63 24.55 3.66
CA GLY A 51 -5.67 25.21 2.78
C GLY A 51 -4.21 25.10 3.24
N VAL A 52 -3.92 24.33 4.28
CA VAL A 52 -2.56 24.04 4.76
C VAL A 52 -2.18 22.62 4.33
N LEU A 53 -1.04 22.49 3.65
CA LEU A 53 -0.43 21.20 3.37
C LEU A 53 0.29 20.70 4.62
N ASP A 54 0.09 19.43 4.93
CA ASP A 54 0.60 18.79 6.14
C ASP A 54 0.99 17.34 5.81
N VAL A 55 2.23 16.96 6.12
CA VAL A 55 2.75 15.61 5.87
C VAL A 55 2.45 14.73 7.06
N ARG A 56 1.68 13.66 6.84
CA ARG A 56 1.34 12.69 7.88
C ARG A 56 2.01 11.35 7.65
N TYR A 57 2.11 10.58 8.72
CA TYR A 57 2.47 9.17 8.72
C TYR A 57 1.17 8.36 8.85
N LYS A 58 0.81 7.55 7.85
CA LYS A 58 -0.38 6.68 7.92
C LYS A 58 0.05 5.28 8.34
N ASP A 59 -0.41 4.85 9.52
CA ASP A 59 -0.25 3.50 10.03
C ASP A 59 -1.42 2.63 9.57
N GLY A 60 -1.15 1.76 8.60
CA GLY A 60 -2.11 0.80 8.04
C GLY A 60 -2.32 -0.45 8.90
N ASN A 61 -1.60 -0.60 10.01
CA ASN A 61 -1.71 -1.77 10.89
C ASN A 61 -2.98 -1.77 11.76
N THR A 62 -3.72 -0.66 11.75
CA THR A 62 -5.00 -0.53 12.45
C THR A 62 -6.13 -0.37 11.45
N THR A 63 -7.36 -0.66 11.88
CA THR A 63 -8.54 -0.38 11.07
C THR A 63 -9.61 0.36 11.89
N PRO A 64 -9.96 1.62 11.54
CA PRO A 64 -9.37 2.41 10.45
C PRO A 64 -7.86 2.68 10.65
N PRO A 65 -7.11 3.03 9.59
CA PRO A 65 -5.70 3.39 9.71
C PRO A 65 -5.53 4.56 10.68
N THR A 66 -4.47 4.52 11.47
CA THR A 66 -4.13 5.57 12.43
C THR A 66 -3.19 6.57 11.78
N TRP A 67 -3.40 7.86 12.03
CA TRP A 67 -2.58 8.93 11.47
C TRP A 67 -1.72 9.53 12.58
N HIS A 68 -0.41 9.57 12.34
CA HIS A 68 0.57 10.12 13.26
C HIS A 68 1.23 11.37 12.67
N ASP A 69 1.71 12.22 13.56
CA ASP A 69 2.78 13.16 13.22
C ASP A 69 4.07 12.34 12.98
N PRO A 70 4.71 12.42 11.80
CA PRO A 70 5.92 11.66 11.52
C PRO A 70 7.03 11.89 12.55
N GLU A 71 7.08 13.07 13.17
CA GLU A 71 8.10 13.41 14.16
C GLU A 71 7.85 12.69 15.50
N GLN A 72 6.68 12.06 15.71
CA GLN A 72 6.35 11.26 16.91
C GLN A 72 6.55 9.75 16.73
N VAL A 73 6.94 9.29 15.54
CA VAL A 73 7.10 7.88 15.22
C VAL A 73 8.57 7.49 15.12
N VAL A 74 8.91 6.32 15.67
CA VAL A 74 10.15 5.61 15.38
C VAL A 74 9.81 4.40 14.52
N THR A 75 10.22 4.43 13.26
CA THR A 75 10.12 3.27 12.37
C THR A 75 11.34 2.37 12.59
N HIS A 76 11.11 1.12 12.99
CA HIS A 76 12.18 0.15 13.22
C HIS A 76 12.34 -0.80 12.04
N VAL A 77 13.47 -0.69 11.37
CA VAL A 77 13.94 -1.64 10.37
C VAL A 77 14.69 -2.74 11.10
N ARG A 78 13.95 -3.80 11.42
CA ARG A 78 14.41 -4.86 12.33
C ARG A 78 15.67 -5.58 11.84
N PRO A 79 16.48 -6.18 12.72
CA PRO A 79 17.68 -6.95 12.34
C PRO A 79 17.42 -8.06 11.31
N GLU A 80 16.22 -8.65 11.32
CA GLU A 80 15.80 -9.73 10.41
C GLU A 80 15.74 -9.26 8.94
N SER A 81 15.63 -7.96 8.69
CA SER A 81 15.68 -7.37 7.35
C SER A 81 17.09 -7.34 6.72
N ARG A 82 18.11 -7.85 7.43
CA ARG A 82 19.49 -7.84 6.95
C ARG A 82 19.69 -8.85 5.81
N LEU A 83 20.20 -8.38 4.69
CA LEU A 83 20.68 -9.19 3.58
C LEU A 83 22.07 -8.73 3.13
N GLN A 84 22.62 -9.43 2.13
CA GLN A 84 23.85 -9.04 1.45
C GLN A 84 23.53 -8.38 0.11
N VAL A 85 24.31 -7.37 -0.28
CA VAL A 85 24.28 -6.84 -1.65
C VAL A 85 24.53 -8.01 -2.62
N PRO A 86 23.63 -8.27 -3.58
CA PRO A 86 23.79 -9.36 -4.53
C PRO A 86 24.96 -9.08 -5.48
N ASP A 87 25.61 -10.15 -5.97
CA ASP A 87 26.66 -10.06 -7.01
C ASP A 87 26.03 -9.94 -8.40
N LEU A 88 25.23 -8.89 -8.58
CA LEU A 88 24.49 -8.57 -9.79
C LEU A 88 24.84 -7.14 -10.24
N PRO A 89 25.31 -6.93 -11.49
CA PRO A 89 25.74 -5.61 -11.96
C PRO A 89 24.70 -4.50 -11.79
N GLU A 90 23.43 -4.82 -12.01
CA GLU A 90 22.30 -3.90 -11.88
C GLU A 90 22.10 -3.40 -10.44
N TYR A 91 22.53 -4.17 -9.43
CA TYR A 91 22.42 -3.83 -8.01
C TYR A 91 23.73 -3.30 -7.39
N ALA A 92 24.79 -3.15 -8.18
CA ALA A 92 26.09 -2.67 -7.70
C ALA A 92 26.06 -1.26 -7.08
N PHE A 93 25.01 -0.48 -7.33
CA PHE A 93 24.81 0.84 -6.70
C PHE A 93 24.54 0.76 -5.18
N LEU A 94 24.10 -0.39 -4.67
CA LEU A 94 23.84 -0.61 -3.24
C LEU A 94 25.12 -0.71 -2.42
N GLY A 95 26.22 -1.17 -3.04
CA GLY A 95 27.51 -1.33 -2.38
C GLY A 95 28.34 -2.45 -3.00
N PRO A 96 29.49 -2.81 -2.41
CA PRO A 96 30.25 -3.99 -2.81
C PRO A 96 29.42 -5.27 -2.64
N ALA A 97 29.47 -6.19 -3.61
CA ALA A 97 28.81 -7.48 -3.49
C ALA A 97 29.24 -8.22 -2.20
N GLY A 98 28.28 -8.78 -1.48
CA GLY A 98 28.51 -9.45 -0.20
C GLY A 98 28.72 -8.52 1.00
N SER A 99 28.45 -7.21 0.89
CA SER A 99 28.34 -6.32 2.05
C SER A 99 26.93 -6.31 2.63
N ASP A 100 26.83 -6.12 3.95
CA ASP A 100 25.56 -6.03 4.65
C ASP A 100 24.72 -4.82 4.22
N LEU A 101 23.41 -5.02 4.14
CA LEU A 101 22.41 -3.96 4.09
C LEU A 101 21.14 -4.40 4.82
N TRP A 102 20.32 -3.45 5.25
CA TRP A 102 18.98 -3.67 5.80
C TRP A 102 17.94 -3.15 4.81
N LEU A 103 16.91 -3.92 4.53
CA LEU A 103 15.91 -3.63 3.49
C LEU A 103 14.50 -3.56 4.07
N ILE A 104 13.80 -2.45 3.81
CA ILE A 104 12.35 -2.45 3.75
C ILE A 104 11.98 -2.83 2.32
N PRO A 105 11.38 -4.01 2.07
CA PRO A 105 11.13 -4.49 0.72
C PRO A 105 9.93 -3.78 0.08
N GLU A 106 9.96 -3.62 -1.25
CA GLU A 106 8.80 -3.16 -2.02
C GLU A 106 7.62 -4.15 -1.94
N VAL A 107 7.93 -5.44 -1.86
CA VAL A 107 6.96 -6.51 -1.64
C VAL A 107 6.79 -6.72 -0.13
N GLN A 108 5.54 -6.76 0.34
CA GLN A 108 5.26 -6.93 1.76
C GLN A 108 5.88 -8.21 2.33
N ASP A 109 6.71 -8.05 3.36
CA ASP A 109 7.15 -9.11 4.26
C ASP A 109 6.51 -8.84 5.63
N PRO A 110 5.70 -9.77 6.17
CA PRO A 110 4.95 -9.55 7.40
C PRO A 110 5.84 -9.36 8.65
N ASN A 111 7.13 -9.69 8.57
CA ASN A 111 8.06 -9.60 9.70
C ASN A 111 8.77 -8.24 9.79
N VAL A 112 8.61 -7.37 8.80
CA VAL A 112 9.25 -6.05 8.75
C VAL A 112 8.24 -5.00 8.33
N VAL A 113 8.59 -3.74 8.51
CA VAL A 113 7.75 -2.64 8.05
C VAL A 113 7.67 -2.65 6.52
N TRP A 114 6.49 -2.36 5.98
CA TRP A 114 6.24 -2.25 4.54
C TRP A 114 5.90 -0.80 4.22
N ALA A 115 6.93 -0.04 3.83
CA ALA A 115 6.90 1.41 3.76
C ALA A 115 6.63 1.94 2.34
N GLY A 116 5.67 2.86 2.25
CA GLY A 116 5.27 3.51 1.00
C GLY A 116 4.99 5.01 1.15
N TRP A 117 4.28 5.55 0.16
CA TRP A 117 3.69 6.87 0.17
C TRP A 117 2.28 6.83 -0.40
N ASN A 118 1.44 7.74 0.07
CA ASN A 118 0.03 7.84 -0.29
C ASN A 118 -0.36 9.29 -0.61
N THR A 119 -0.70 9.56 -1.86
CA THR A 119 -1.25 10.85 -2.31
C THR A 119 -2.76 10.77 -2.55
N GLU A 120 -3.42 9.71 -2.06
CA GLU A 120 -4.87 9.52 -2.13
C GLU A 120 -5.65 10.48 -1.22
N SER A 121 -5.01 11.40 -0.50
CA SER A 121 -5.73 12.46 0.23
C SER A 121 -5.62 13.83 -0.43
N LEU A 122 -4.89 13.93 -1.55
CA LEU A 122 -4.73 15.16 -2.32
C LEU A 122 -5.68 15.18 -3.52
N THR A 123 -6.33 16.32 -3.75
CA THR A 123 -7.21 16.50 -4.91
C THR A 123 -6.73 17.57 -5.88
N ALA A 124 -7.11 17.42 -7.15
CA ALA A 124 -6.88 18.44 -8.18
C ALA A 124 -7.61 19.77 -7.89
N ALA A 125 -8.59 19.79 -6.98
CA ALA A 125 -9.24 21.01 -6.52
C ALA A 125 -8.39 21.76 -5.47
N GLN A 126 -7.56 21.05 -4.71
CA GLN A 126 -6.69 21.62 -3.68
C GLN A 126 -5.31 21.97 -4.21
N VAL A 127 -4.75 21.15 -5.11
CA VAL A 127 -3.39 21.29 -5.64
C VAL A 127 -3.35 21.10 -7.16
N ASP A 128 -2.44 21.79 -7.84
CA ASP A 128 -2.08 21.50 -9.23
C ASP A 128 -1.41 20.11 -9.28
N PRO A 129 -2.00 19.14 -10.00
CA PRO A 129 -1.48 17.77 -10.07
C PRO A 129 -0.02 17.66 -10.54
N ASN A 130 0.48 18.63 -11.32
CA ASN A 130 1.85 18.61 -11.83
C ASN A 130 2.86 19.29 -10.89
N SER A 131 2.39 19.84 -9.77
CA SER A 131 3.22 20.61 -8.84
C SER A 131 3.72 19.81 -7.64
N VAL A 132 3.10 18.66 -7.36
CA VAL A 132 3.37 17.89 -6.15
C VAL A 132 4.71 17.17 -6.27
N ARG A 133 5.60 17.40 -5.31
CA ARG A 133 6.88 16.72 -5.22
C ARG A 133 7.31 16.56 -3.77
N TRP A 134 8.00 15.46 -3.49
CA TRP A 134 8.76 15.30 -2.25
C TRP A 134 10.25 15.48 -2.50
N THR A 135 10.95 15.97 -1.49
CA THR A 135 12.37 16.27 -1.52
C THR A 135 13.02 15.65 -0.29
N LEU A 136 14.02 14.79 -0.47
CA LEU A 136 14.92 14.39 0.60
C LEU A 136 15.94 15.51 0.80
N ASP A 137 15.77 16.30 1.86
CA ASP A 137 16.59 17.47 2.13
C ASP A 137 17.93 17.08 2.75
N SER A 138 17.89 16.18 3.74
CA SER A 138 19.08 15.73 4.45
C SER A 138 18.88 14.36 5.09
N VAL A 139 19.99 13.65 5.31
CA VAL A 139 20.06 12.41 6.10
C VAL A 139 21.16 12.58 7.14
N SER A 140 20.80 12.44 8.42
CA SER A 140 21.73 12.56 9.54
C SER A 140 21.61 11.38 10.51
N GLY A 141 22.52 11.30 11.47
CA GLY A 141 22.52 10.30 12.53
C GLY A 141 21.65 10.68 13.74
N ASP A 142 21.72 9.90 14.81
CA ASP A 142 20.94 10.12 16.03
C ASP A 142 21.20 11.50 16.66
N GLN A 143 22.48 11.87 16.76
CA GLN A 143 22.92 13.11 17.39
C GLN A 143 22.84 14.27 16.40
N ARG A 144 22.58 15.47 16.92
CA ARG A 144 22.58 16.69 16.12
C ARG A 144 23.90 16.82 15.35
N ASP A 145 23.79 17.11 14.05
CA ASP A 145 24.91 17.27 13.10
C ASP A 145 25.78 16.01 12.90
N ALA A 146 25.40 14.86 13.47
CA ALA A 146 26.10 13.62 13.20
C ALA A 146 25.82 13.13 11.77
N PRO A 147 26.83 12.61 11.05
CA PRO A 147 26.59 11.98 9.77
C PRO A 147 25.68 10.76 9.94
N ALA A 148 24.93 10.45 8.88
CA ALA A 148 24.17 9.21 8.80
C ALA A 148 25.08 7.98 9.02
N PRO A 149 24.60 6.91 9.70
CA PRO A 149 25.40 5.70 9.91
C PRO A 149 25.90 5.04 8.61
N GLY A 150 25.11 5.16 7.54
CA GLY A 150 25.39 4.58 6.23
C GLY A 150 24.63 5.30 5.12
N ARG A 151 24.63 4.70 3.94
CA ARG A 151 23.89 5.19 2.78
C ARG A 151 22.42 4.75 2.85
N LEU A 152 21.54 5.62 2.39
CA LEU A 152 20.14 5.34 2.12
C LEU A 152 19.94 5.32 0.60
N THR A 153 19.33 4.25 0.08
CA THR A 153 18.84 4.22 -1.31
C THR A 153 17.38 3.77 -1.34
N VAL A 154 16.55 4.51 -2.07
CA VAL A 154 15.12 4.23 -2.27
C VAL A 154 14.89 4.03 -3.76
N PHE A 155 14.33 2.89 -4.14
CA PHE A 155 14.08 2.54 -5.54
C PHE A 155 12.95 1.53 -5.67
N GLN A 156 12.34 1.46 -6.86
CA GLN A 156 11.36 0.45 -7.21
C GLN A 156 11.94 -0.53 -8.23
N SER A 157 11.31 -1.69 -8.35
CA SER A 157 11.69 -2.71 -9.32
C SER A 157 10.76 -2.68 -10.54
N GLY A 158 11.32 -2.82 -11.73
CA GLY A 158 10.53 -3.05 -12.92
C GLY A 158 9.93 -4.45 -12.92
N PRO A 159 9.07 -4.79 -13.90
CA PRO A 159 8.30 -6.02 -13.88
C PRO A 159 9.13 -7.30 -13.77
N PHE A 160 10.39 -7.29 -14.20
CA PHE A 160 11.27 -8.46 -14.16
C PHE A 160 12.43 -8.34 -13.17
N GLY A 161 12.35 -7.37 -12.24
CA GLY A 161 13.29 -7.24 -11.13
C GLY A 161 14.50 -6.36 -11.45
N GLU A 162 14.54 -5.74 -12.62
CA GLU A 162 15.49 -4.68 -12.91
C GLU A 162 15.20 -3.45 -12.04
N PRO A 163 16.20 -2.81 -11.43
CA PRO A 163 15.96 -1.61 -10.65
C PRO A 163 15.56 -0.46 -11.57
N LEU A 164 14.44 0.19 -11.27
CA LEU A 164 14.02 1.44 -11.91
C LEU A 164 14.93 2.60 -11.45
N PRO A 165 14.87 3.76 -12.13
CA PRO A 165 15.59 4.95 -11.68
C PRO A 165 15.35 5.21 -10.18
N ARG A 166 16.45 5.28 -9.42
CA ARG A 166 16.44 5.51 -7.97
C ARG A 166 15.65 6.77 -7.65
N ILE A 167 14.72 6.66 -6.71
CA ILE A 167 13.94 7.78 -6.17
C ILE A 167 14.88 8.66 -5.35
N PHE A 168 15.65 8.05 -4.44
CA PHE A 168 16.69 8.70 -3.65
C PHE A 168 17.93 7.82 -3.56
N ASP A 169 19.12 8.42 -3.61
CA ASP A 169 20.40 7.76 -3.38
C ASP A 169 21.39 8.72 -2.73
N THR A 170 21.70 8.51 -1.45
CA THR A 170 22.58 9.41 -0.71
C THR A 170 24.07 9.29 -1.05
N ALA A 171 24.47 8.44 -2.02
CA ALA A 171 25.77 8.61 -2.70
C ALA A 171 25.81 9.84 -3.60
N GLN A 172 24.65 10.33 -4.05
CA GLN A 172 24.55 11.56 -4.82
C GLN A 172 24.30 12.75 -3.89
N PRO A 173 24.68 13.97 -4.26
CA PRO A 173 24.43 15.16 -3.46
C PRO A 173 22.93 15.34 -3.12
N LEU A 174 22.66 15.82 -1.91
CA LEU A 174 21.34 16.29 -1.47
C LEU A 174 21.25 17.82 -1.64
N PRO A 175 20.05 18.41 -1.77
CA PRO A 175 18.74 17.76 -1.76
C PRO A 175 18.43 17.01 -3.06
N GLN A 176 17.62 15.97 -2.97
CA GLN A 176 17.09 15.20 -4.11
C GLN A 176 15.59 15.31 -4.14
N HIS A 177 14.99 15.51 -5.32
CA HIS A 177 13.54 15.68 -5.47
C HIS A 177 12.97 14.61 -6.40
N HIS A 178 11.71 14.27 -6.16
CA HIS A 178 10.98 13.34 -7.00
C HIS A 178 9.51 13.79 -7.11
N PRO A 179 8.96 13.83 -8.33
CA PRO A 179 7.56 14.20 -8.54
C PRO A 179 6.63 13.14 -7.96
N LEU A 180 5.48 13.57 -7.44
CA LEU A 180 4.45 12.66 -6.95
C LEU A 180 3.19 12.79 -7.80
N THR A 181 2.71 11.66 -8.31
CA THR A 181 1.42 11.57 -8.98
C THR A 181 0.29 11.62 -7.94
N LEU A 182 -0.82 12.30 -8.24
CA LEU A 182 -2.00 12.32 -7.37
C LEU A 182 -2.76 10.99 -7.44
N GLY A 183 -3.42 10.61 -6.34
CA GLY A 183 -4.20 9.36 -6.30
C GLY A 183 -3.34 8.11 -6.39
N THR A 184 -2.08 8.20 -5.95
CA THR A 184 -1.13 7.10 -5.98
C THR A 184 -0.91 6.60 -4.56
N HIS A 185 -0.93 5.28 -4.38
CA HIS A 185 -0.45 4.61 -3.18
C HIS A 185 0.59 3.55 -3.56
N ALA A 186 1.87 3.88 -3.35
CA ALA A 186 2.98 3.09 -3.86
C ALA A 186 3.98 2.71 -2.76
N HIS A 187 4.66 1.60 -2.99
CA HIS A 187 5.75 1.09 -2.15
C HIS A 187 7.07 1.06 -2.90
N ALA A 188 8.17 1.02 -2.16
CA ALA A 188 9.52 0.96 -2.72
C ALA A 188 10.45 0.14 -1.81
N ASN A 189 11.59 -0.24 -2.36
CA ASN A 189 12.70 -0.79 -1.61
C ASN A 189 13.45 0.35 -0.92
N TRP A 190 13.55 0.32 0.42
CA TRP A 190 14.38 1.23 1.19
C TRP A 190 15.57 0.46 1.76
N THR A 191 16.78 0.83 1.36
CA THR A 191 18.00 0.15 1.77
C THR A 191 18.87 1.04 2.62
N PHE A 192 19.42 0.47 3.69
CA PHE A 192 20.35 1.11 4.61
C PHE A 192 21.66 0.32 4.63
N SER A 193 22.78 0.95 4.32
CA SER A 193 24.07 0.24 4.21
C SER A 193 24.77 0.00 5.57
N ALA A 194 24.16 0.44 6.67
CA ALA A 194 24.68 0.27 8.02
C ALA A 194 23.54 0.33 9.05
N GLN A 195 23.68 -0.40 10.16
CA GLN A 195 22.81 -0.23 11.33
C GLN A 195 23.05 1.10 12.03
N GLY A 196 22.05 1.57 12.75
CA GLY A 196 22.07 2.83 13.50
C GLY A 196 20.76 3.59 13.37
N VAL A 197 20.70 4.79 13.96
CA VAL A 197 19.55 5.68 13.83
C VAL A 197 19.80 6.67 12.70
N TYR A 198 18.85 6.75 11.79
CA TYR A 198 18.81 7.70 10.68
C TYR A 198 17.72 8.73 10.93
N ARG A 199 18.01 9.99 10.66
CA ARG A 199 17.03 11.07 10.65
C ARG A 199 16.90 11.60 9.22
N LEU A 200 15.71 11.40 8.64
CA LEU A 200 15.42 11.75 7.24
C LEU A 200 14.57 13.01 7.22
N ALA A 201 15.13 14.13 6.79
CA ALA A 201 14.37 15.37 6.61
C ALA A 201 13.77 15.39 5.20
N PHE A 202 12.44 15.44 5.12
CA PHE A 202 11.71 15.55 3.87
C PHE A 202 10.92 16.86 3.81
N THR A 203 10.84 17.43 2.61
CA THR A 203 9.94 18.52 2.27
C THR A 203 8.96 18.03 1.22
N VAL A 204 7.65 18.27 1.42
CA VAL A 204 6.64 18.19 0.36
C VAL A 204 6.26 19.59 -0.07
N GLU A 205 6.26 19.81 -1.38
CA GLU A 205 5.86 21.06 -2.01
C GLU A 205 4.76 20.79 -3.03
N ALA A 206 3.82 21.72 -3.13
CA ALA A 206 2.77 21.78 -4.14
C ALA A 206 2.39 23.24 -4.41
N THR A 207 1.57 23.49 -5.42
CA THR A 207 0.92 24.77 -5.64
C THR A 207 -0.59 24.58 -5.71
N THR A 208 -1.38 25.50 -5.17
CA THR A 208 -2.83 25.50 -5.38
C THR A 208 -3.15 25.76 -6.86
N PRO A 209 -4.36 25.45 -7.35
CA PRO A 209 -4.79 25.79 -8.71
C PRO A 209 -4.72 27.30 -9.02
N ALA A 210 -4.73 28.16 -7.98
CA ALA A 210 -4.56 29.60 -8.11
C ALA A 210 -3.08 30.06 -8.11
N GLY A 211 -2.14 29.13 -8.01
CA GLY A 211 -0.69 29.38 -8.04
C GLY A 211 -0.07 29.72 -6.68
N ALA A 212 -0.78 29.57 -5.56
CA ALA A 212 -0.22 29.81 -4.24
C ALA A 212 0.66 28.61 -3.80
N PRO A 213 1.90 28.82 -3.31
CA PRO A 213 2.74 27.72 -2.88
C PRO A 213 2.24 27.11 -1.56
N LEU A 214 2.29 25.79 -1.49
CA LEU A 214 2.09 24.99 -0.30
C LEU A 214 3.38 24.23 0.00
N ARG A 215 3.75 24.16 1.27
CA ARG A 215 4.96 23.48 1.70
C ARG A 215 4.83 22.98 3.12
N ASP A 216 5.32 21.78 3.34
CA ASP A 216 5.54 21.25 4.68
C ASP A 216 6.85 20.45 4.75
N THR A 217 7.47 20.46 5.92
CA THR A 217 8.76 19.80 6.17
C THR A 217 8.69 19.01 7.46
N THR A 218 9.15 17.77 7.42
CA THR A 218 9.11 16.85 8.56
C THR A 218 10.38 16.01 8.65
N THR A 219 10.69 15.48 9.85
CA THR A 219 11.85 14.62 10.08
C THR A 219 11.44 13.25 10.60
N TYR A 220 11.70 12.21 9.81
CA TYR A 220 11.45 10.82 10.21
C TYR A 220 12.61 10.27 11.02
N THR A 221 12.29 9.45 12.02
CA THR A 221 13.28 8.72 12.81
C THR A 221 13.23 7.23 12.43
N ILE A 222 14.31 6.73 11.83
CA ILE A 222 14.42 5.32 11.43
C ILE A 222 15.51 4.64 12.27
N ALA A 223 15.12 3.67 13.08
CA ALA A 223 16.06 2.80 13.81
C ALA A 223 16.37 1.58 12.93
N VAL A 224 17.63 1.30 12.63
CA VAL A 224 18.03 0.22 11.71
C VAL A 224 18.91 -0.79 12.43
N GLY A 225 18.55 -2.08 12.34
CA GLY A 225 19.32 -3.19 12.89
C GLY A 225 19.10 -3.37 14.39
N ASP A 226 20.17 -3.75 15.11
CA ASP A 226 20.15 -4.18 16.52
C ASP A 226 19.92 -3.03 17.53
N ILE A 227 19.24 -1.97 17.10
CA ILE A 227 18.88 -0.81 17.92
C ILE A 227 17.58 -1.12 18.65
N ASP A 228 17.53 -0.85 19.97
CA ASP A 228 16.28 -0.86 20.73
C ASP A 228 15.47 0.40 20.40
N PRO A 229 14.38 0.31 19.60
CA PRO A 229 13.63 1.48 19.16
C PRO A 229 12.95 2.21 20.32
N GLY A 230 12.69 1.55 21.46
CA GLY A 230 12.11 2.18 22.65
C GLY A 230 13.06 3.14 23.36
N THR A 231 14.36 3.09 23.04
CA THR A 231 15.36 4.03 23.56
C THR A 231 15.65 5.20 22.62
N VAL A 232 15.18 5.11 21.38
CA VAL A 232 15.39 6.14 20.35
C VAL A 232 14.38 7.26 20.56
N ARG A 233 14.87 8.49 20.61
CA ARG A 233 13.99 9.66 20.68
C ARG A 233 13.40 9.97 19.30
N PRO A 234 12.07 10.11 19.18
CA PRO A 234 11.44 10.68 17.99
C PRO A 234 11.98 12.08 17.68
N GLY A 235 11.66 12.59 16.49
CA GLY A 235 11.97 13.98 16.14
C GLY A 235 11.32 14.94 17.14
N VAL A 236 11.97 16.08 17.40
CA VAL A 236 11.28 17.18 18.09
C VAL A 236 10.55 17.98 17.02
N PRO A 237 9.26 18.28 17.19
CA PRO A 237 8.54 18.96 16.14
C PRO A 237 9.20 20.26 15.74
N THR A 238 9.72 20.34 14.52
CA THR A 238 10.32 21.58 14.02
C THR A 238 9.27 22.29 13.20
N THR A 239 8.17 22.69 13.84
CA THR A 239 7.08 23.40 13.17
C THR A 239 7.60 24.72 12.59
N THR A 240 7.99 24.70 11.33
CA THR A 240 8.22 25.90 10.52
C THR A 240 7.22 25.90 9.39
N THR A 241 5.93 25.88 9.73
CA THR A 241 4.85 26.17 8.78
C THR A 241 5.00 27.63 8.34
N THR A 242 5.71 27.85 7.23
CA THR A 242 5.82 29.20 6.66
C THR A 242 4.68 29.39 5.67
N THR A 243 3.52 29.80 6.18
CA THR A 243 2.44 30.31 5.33
C THR A 243 2.87 31.68 4.80
N THR A 244 3.38 31.75 3.57
CA THR A 244 3.50 33.05 2.88
C THR A 244 2.16 33.38 2.25
N THR A 245 1.18 33.81 3.05
CA THR A 245 -0.06 34.39 2.53
C THR A 245 0.23 35.78 1.99
N THR A 246 0.56 35.90 0.71
CA THR A 246 0.53 37.22 0.06
C THR A 246 -0.92 37.54 -0.32
N THR A 247 -1.65 38.15 0.61
CA THR A 247 -2.98 38.73 0.31
C THR A 247 -2.79 39.93 -0.61
N THR A 248 -2.80 39.71 -1.92
CA THR A 248 -2.93 40.81 -2.88
C THR A 248 -4.41 41.10 -3.08
N THR A 249 -4.95 42.01 -2.28
CA THR A 249 -6.30 42.56 -2.48
C THR A 249 -6.28 43.41 -3.75
N THR A 250 -6.61 42.80 -4.90
CA THR A 250 -6.92 43.55 -6.12
C THR A 250 -8.43 43.74 -6.17
N THR A 251 -8.89 44.90 -5.69
CA THR A 251 -10.27 45.34 -5.87
C THR A 251 -10.51 45.62 -7.35
N THR A 252 -11.12 44.68 -8.05
CA THR A 252 -11.65 44.93 -9.40
C THR A 252 -13.16 44.94 -9.32
N THR A 253 -13.74 46.14 -9.39
CA THR A 253 -15.18 46.36 -9.48
C THR A 253 -15.62 45.97 -10.89
N THR A 254 -16.30 44.82 -11.02
CA THR A 254 -17.00 44.48 -12.27
C THR A 254 -18.48 44.30 -11.97
N THR A 255 -19.27 45.19 -12.56
CA THR A 255 -20.73 45.20 -12.57
C THR A 255 -21.27 43.92 -13.21
N ALA A 256 -22.07 43.16 -12.46
CA ALA A 256 -22.83 42.03 -12.98
C ALA A 256 -23.96 42.54 -13.89
N ALA A 257 -23.90 42.17 -15.18
CA ALA A 257 -25.06 42.17 -16.06
C ALA A 257 -25.63 40.76 -16.10
N THR A 258 -26.81 40.59 -15.49
CA THR A 258 -27.55 39.34 -15.48
C THR A 258 -28.03 39.02 -16.89
N THR A 259 -27.51 37.95 -17.49
CA THR A 259 -28.10 37.36 -18.69
C THR A 259 -28.52 35.94 -18.35
N THR A 260 -29.81 35.77 -18.12
CA THR A 260 -30.46 34.48 -17.88
C THR A 260 -30.40 33.69 -19.19
N THR A 261 -29.53 32.68 -19.27
CA THR A 261 -29.62 31.65 -20.30
C THR A 261 -30.00 30.35 -19.62
N ALA A 262 -31.20 29.88 -19.91
CA ALA A 262 -31.68 28.58 -19.47
C ALA A 262 -30.78 27.50 -20.08
N SER A 263 -29.99 26.83 -19.25
CA SER A 263 -29.35 25.58 -19.64
C SER A 263 -30.35 24.45 -19.39
N THR A 264 -30.78 23.82 -20.49
CA THR A 264 -31.53 22.58 -20.46
C THR A 264 -30.61 21.50 -19.90
N THR A 265 -30.87 21.07 -18.68
CA THR A 265 -30.36 19.81 -18.15
C THR A 265 -30.85 18.70 -19.07
N THR A 266 -29.96 18.23 -19.94
CA THR A 266 -30.13 16.92 -20.55
C THR A 266 -29.56 15.95 -19.52
N THR A 267 -30.41 15.48 -18.62
CA THR A 267 -30.15 14.28 -17.82
C THR A 267 -30.09 13.11 -18.80
N VAL A 268 -28.90 12.81 -19.29
CA VAL A 268 -28.61 11.50 -19.88
C VAL A 268 -28.37 10.56 -18.69
N PRO A 269 -29.19 9.50 -18.50
CA PRO A 269 -28.84 8.44 -17.55
C PRO A 269 -27.56 7.75 -18.05
N PRO A 270 -26.59 7.36 -17.20
CA PRO A 270 -25.45 6.62 -17.69
C PRO A 270 -25.95 5.27 -18.24
N ALA A 271 -25.61 5.01 -19.50
CA ALA A 271 -25.81 3.73 -20.16
C ALA A 271 -24.57 3.46 -21.01
N SER A 272 -23.45 3.07 -20.41
CA SER A 272 -22.30 2.57 -21.17
C SER A 272 -21.16 2.17 -20.24
N CYS A 273 -20.78 0.91 -20.34
CA CYS A 273 -19.45 0.38 -20.05
C CYS A 273 -18.29 1.39 -20.07
N VAL A 274 -17.43 1.31 -19.06
CA VAL A 274 -16.24 2.17 -18.90
C VAL A 274 -14.98 1.37 -19.25
N VAL A 275 -14.11 1.98 -20.04
CA VAL A 275 -12.79 1.45 -20.34
C VAL A 275 -11.76 2.14 -19.46
N LEU A 276 -11.00 1.37 -18.69
CA LEU A 276 -9.90 1.86 -17.85
C LEU A 276 -8.58 1.37 -18.44
N ASN A 277 -7.75 2.29 -18.94
CA ASN A 277 -6.54 1.97 -19.69
C ASN A 277 -5.26 2.64 -19.15
N ASP A 278 -5.41 3.53 -18.18
CA ASP A 278 -4.33 4.26 -17.50
C ASP A 278 -4.78 4.64 -16.09
N GLY A 279 -3.83 4.82 -15.17
CA GLY A 279 -4.09 5.27 -13.79
C GLY A 279 -4.34 4.16 -12.77
N HIS A 280 -4.58 4.58 -11.52
CA HIS A 280 -4.77 3.71 -10.36
C HIS A 280 -6.15 3.02 -10.38
N VAL A 281 -6.17 1.71 -10.23
CA VAL A 281 -7.39 0.89 -10.19
C VAL A 281 -7.23 -0.22 -9.15
N ASP A 282 -8.05 -0.19 -8.10
CA ASP A 282 -8.23 -1.40 -7.27
C ASP A 282 -9.22 -2.30 -7.98
N LEU A 283 -8.69 -3.22 -8.79
CA LEU A 283 -9.48 -4.12 -9.63
C LEU A 283 -10.37 -5.02 -8.77
N ILE A 284 -9.83 -5.51 -7.65
CA ILE A 284 -10.56 -6.36 -6.70
C ILE A 284 -10.70 -5.60 -5.39
N ALA A 285 -11.79 -4.86 -5.21
CA ALA A 285 -12.07 -4.10 -4.01
C ALA A 285 -13.37 -4.59 -3.33
N PRO A 286 -13.29 -5.56 -2.40
CA PRO A 286 -14.45 -6.00 -1.63
C PRO A 286 -14.88 -4.97 -0.58
N ARG A 287 -16.19 -4.81 -0.40
CA ARG A 287 -16.79 -4.04 0.68
C ARG A 287 -18.12 -4.64 1.12
N LEU A 288 -18.55 -4.29 2.33
CA LEU A 288 -19.90 -4.63 2.78
C LEU A 288 -20.91 -3.58 2.27
N ARG A 289 -21.93 -4.04 1.54
CA ARG A 289 -23.09 -3.24 1.12
C ARG A 289 -24.34 -3.85 1.74
N GLU A 290 -25.00 -3.11 2.63
CA GLU A 290 -26.22 -3.55 3.31
C GLU A 290 -26.07 -4.93 4.00
N GLY A 291 -24.87 -5.21 4.53
CA GLY A 291 -24.54 -6.47 5.21
C GLY A 291 -24.19 -7.64 4.28
N ALA A 292 -24.14 -7.44 2.97
CA ALA A 292 -23.64 -8.41 2.00
C ALA A 292 -22.23 -8.02 1.52
N LEU A 293 -21.34 -9.00 1.39
CA LEU A 293 -20.05 -8.81 0.73
C LEU A 293 -20.29 -8.56 -0.76
N ARG A 294 -19.70 -7.49 -1.29
CA ARG A 294 -19.70 -7.17 -2.73
C ARG A 294 -18.31 -6.81 -3.20
N THR A 295 -17.89 -7.36 -4.33
CA THR A 295 -16.64 -7.07 -5.00
C THR A 295 -16.90 -6.08 -6.11
N GLU A 296 -16.20 -4.95 -6.08
CA GLU A 296 -16.34 -3.89 -7.08
C GLU A 296 -14.95 -3.47 -7.57
N VAL A 297 -14.91 -2.77 -8.70
CA VAL A 297 -13.73 -2.05 -9.15
C VAL A 297 -13.76 -0.67 -8.51
N LYS A 298 -12.76 -0.31 -7.71
CA LYS A 298 -12.57 1.07 -7.25
C LYS A 298 -11.66 1.77 -8.26
N ASP A 299 -12.29 2.50 -9.16
CA ASP A 299 -11.66 3.31 -10.20
C ASP A 299 -11.10 4.60 -9.59
N GLY A 300 -9.78 4.64 -9.37
CA GLY A 300 -9.04 5.78 -8.85
C GLY A 300 -8.47 6.70 -9.94
N THR A 301 -8.83 6.52 -11.21
CA THR A 301 -8.20 7.23 -12.34
C THR A 301 -8.42 8.74 -12.33
N THR A 302 -9.47 9.22 -11.65
CA THR A 302 -9.75 10.65 -11.45
C THR A 302 -9.17 11.22 -10.16
N GLY A 303 -8.30 10.45 -9.50
CA GLY A 303 -7.82 10.74 -8.16
C GLY A 303 -8.78 10.26 -7.08
N PRO A 304 -8.37 10.42 -5.83
CA PRO A 304 -8.84 9.57 -4.74
C PRO A 304 -10.21 9.95 -4.14
N ASP A 305 -10.52 11.25 -4.01
CA ASP A 305 -11.84 11.73 -3.56
C ASP A 305 -12.91 11.60 -4.66
N ALA A 306 -12.47 11.34 -5.89
CA ALA A 306 -13.33 11.08 -7.03
C ALA A 306 -13.36 9.60 -7.40
N ALA A 307 -12.81 8.72 -6.55
CA ALA A 307 -12.79 7.29 -6.83
C ALA A 307 -14.22 6.78 -7.04
N VAL A 308 -14.46 6.19 -8.21
CA VAL A 308 -15.77 5.66 -8.59
C VAL A 308 -15.78 4.17 -8.34
N TRP A 309 -16.76 3.70 -7.57
CA TRP A 309 -17.00 2.27 -7.43
C TRP A 309 -17.88 1.78 -8.56
N ARG A 310 -17.42 0.77 -9.28
CA ARG A 310 -18.07 0.24 -10.47
C ARG A 310 -18.30 -1.26 -10.30
N ASP A 311 -19.44 -1.73 -10.80
CA ASP A 311 -19.68 -3.16 -10.95
C ASP A 311 -18.67 -3.73 -11.97
N PRO A 312 -18.03 -4.89 -11.71
CA PRO A 312 -17.09 -5.49 -12.64
C PRO A 312 -17.64 -5.69 -14.06
N SER A 313 -18.96 -5.90 -14.19
CA SER A 313 -19.61 -6.05 -15.50
C SER A 313 -19.71 -4.76 -16.32
N ASP A 314 -19.60 -3.60 -15.66
CA ASP A 314 -19.60 -2.28 -16.30
C ASP A 314 -18.18 -1.79 -16.68
N VAL A 315 -17.15 -2.60 -16.45
CA VAL A 315 -15.74 -2.22 -16.64
C VAL A 315 -15.03 -3.14 -17.62
N VAL A 316 -14.26 -2.54 -18.53
CA VAL A 316 -13.22 -3.22 -19.30
C VAL A 316 -11.87 -2.62 -18.93
N LEU A 317 -10.99 -3.42 -18.37
CA LEU A 317 -9.60 -3.05 -18.14
C LEU A 317 -8.84 -3.21 -19.46
N HIS A 318 -8.37 -2.13 -20.08
CA HIS A 318 -7.63 -2.22 -21.35
C HIS A 318 -6.13 -2.11 -21.11
N LEU A 319 -5.46 -3.25 -21.24
CA LEU A 319 -4.02 -3.33 -21.27
C LEU A 319 -3.52 -2.95 -22.66
N VAL A 320 -3.17 -1.67 -22.82
CA VAL A 320 -2.81 -1.06 -24.10
C VAL A 320 -1.61 -1.74 -24.79
N PRO A 321 -1.43 -1.59 -26.12
CA PRO A 321 -0.28 -2.15 -26.84
C PRO A 321 1.10 -1.76 -26.27
N ALA A 322 1.20 -0.59 -25.64
CA ALA A 322 2.43 -0.12 -25.00
C ALA A 322 2.88 -0.98 -23.79
N ALA A 323 1.99 -1.81 -23.24
CA ALA A 323 2.30 -2.72 -22.15
C ALA A 323 3.01 -4.01 -22.59
N ARG A 324 3.28 -4.17 -23.91
CA ARG A 324 3.97 -5.32 -24.46
C ARG A 324 5.44 -5.36 -24.02
N ASN A 325 5.83 -6.50 -23.50
CA ASN A 325 7.17 -6.87 -23.04
C ASN A 325 7.59 -8.22 -23.66
N THR A 326 8.77 -8.70 -23.29
CA THR A 326 9.29 -10.03 -23.66
C THR A 326 9.66 -10.82 -22.42
N VAL A 327 9.32 -12.11 -22.41
CA VAL A 327 9.71 -13.02 -21.32
C VAL A 327 11.25 -13.04 -21.19
N PRO A 328 11.81 -12.77 -19.99
CA PRO A 328 13.26 -12.82 -19.76
C PRO A 328 13.86 -14.21 -20.02
N ASP A 329 15.17 -14.27 -20.23
CA ASP A 329 15.94 -15.53 -20.29
C ASP A 329 16.34 -16.05 -18.90
N ASP A 330 15.69 -15.55 -17.85
CA ASP A 330 15.83 -16.04 -16.49
C ASP A 330 14.80 -17.18 -16.26
N PRO A 331 15.25 -18.40 -15.92
CA PRO A 331 14.38 -19.53 -15.61
C PRO A 331 13.30 -19.24 -14.55
N ALA A 332 13.54 -18.30 -13.63
CA ALA A 332 12.56 -17.90 -12.61
C ALA A 332 11.25 -17.35 -13.23
N TYR A 333 11.30 -16.83 -14.46
CA TYR A 333 10.14 -16.34 -15.21
C TYR A 333 9.59 -17.34 -16.23
N GLY A 334 10.02 -18.60 -16.19
CA GLY A 334 9.57 -19.64 -17.13
C GLY A 334 8.05 -19.90 -17.12
N PHE A 335 7.36 -19.59 -16.01
CA PHE A 335 5.90 -19.63 -15.91
C PHE A 335 5.22 -18.65 -16.90
N LEU A 336 5.90 -17.56 -17.27
CA LEU A 336 5.42 -16.61 -18.27
C LEU A 336 5.62 -17.08 -19.70
N GLY A 337 6.38 -18.14 -19.95
CA GLY A 337 6.61 -18.72 -21.28
C GLY A 337 8.06 -19.03 -21.64
N SER A 338 8.27 -19.25 -22.93
CA SER A 338 9.61 -19.37 -23.48
C SER A 338 10.32 -18.00 -23.50
N PRO A 339 11.62 -17.93 -23.19
CA PRO A 339 12.40 -16.71 -23.32
C PRO A 339 12.23 -16.04 -24.68
N GLY A 340 12.06 -14.71 -24.68
CA GLY A 340 11.84 -13.89 -25.88
C GLY A 340 10.42 -13.93 -26.45
N ALA A 341 9.51 -14.77 -25.94
CA ALA A 341 8.09 -14.72 -26.30
C ALA A 341 7.46 -13.40 -25.86
N PRO A 342 6.45 -12.88 -26.58
CA PRO A 342 5.73 -11.69 -26.14
C PRO A 342 4.91 -11.97 -24.87
N VAL A 343 4.84 -10.96 -24.01
CA VAL A 343 3.97 -10.94 -22.83
C VAL A 343 3.47 -9.52 -22.62
N TRP A 344 2.21 -9.31 -22.26
CA TRP A 344 1.66 -7.99 -21.94
C TRP A 344 1.49 -7.90 -20.43
N LEU A 345 1.96 -6.80 -19.83
CA LEU A 345 2.03 -6.65 -18.38
C LEU A 345 1.27 -5.43 -17.89
N ILE A 346 0.34 -5.63 -16.96
CA ILE A 346 0.06 -4.60 -15.95
C ILE A 346 1.20 -4.70 -14.93
N PRO A 347 1.98 -3.63 -14.71
CA PRO A 347 3.14 -3.69 -13.82
C PRO A 347 2.74 -3.53 -12.34
N GLN A 348 3.48 -4.19 -11.43
CA GLN A 348 3.38 -3.98 -9.98
C GLN A 348 3.68 -2.53 -9.59
N THR A 349 4.68 -1.93 -10.23
CA THR A 349 5.01 -0.51 -10.08
C THR A 349 4.27 0.32 -11.12
N GLN A 350 3.69 1.46 -10.72
CA GLN A 350 2.94 2.32 -11.63
C GLN A 350 3.83 2.83 -12.78
N ILE A 351 3.40 2.59 -14.03
CA ILE A 351 4.01 3.15 -15.24
C ILE A 351 2.97 4.04 -15.93
N PRO A 352 3.25 5.34 -16.14
CA PRO A 352 2.31 6.24 -16.81
C PRO A 352 1.90 5.73 -18.20
N GLY A 353 0.60 5.80 -18.50
CA GLY A 353 0.03 5.30 -19.76
C GLY A 353 -0.31 3.81 -19.73
N ILE A 354 -0.15 3.13 -18.60
CA ILE A 354 -0.59 1.76 -18.36
C ILE A 354 -1.43 1.76 -17.09
N VAL A 355 -2.59 1.10 -17.14
CA VAL A 355 -3.43 0.92 -15.97
C VAL A 355 -2.67 0.19 -14.87
N TRP A 356 -2.88 0.59 -13.62
CA TRP A 356 -2.18 0.05 -12.46
C TRP A 356 -3.18 -0.66 -11.55
N ALA A 357 -3.24 -1.99 -11.69
CA ALA A 357 -4.29 -2.81 -11.13
C ALA A 357 -3.84 -3.56 -9.87
N GLY A 358 -4.68 -3.53 -8.83
CA GLY A 358 -4.41 -4.16 -7.55
C GLY A 358 -5.66 -4.68 -6.85
N TRP A 359 -5.54 -4.87 -5.53
CA TRP A 359 -6.64 -5.20 -4.63
C TRP A 359 -6.63 -4.28 -3.41
N ASN A 360 -7.83 -4.02 -2.87
CA ASN A 360 -8.01 -3.13 -1.72
C ASN A 360 -9.07 -3.68 -0.74
N THR A 361 -8.66 -3.94 0.50
CA THR A 361 -9.51 -4.39 1.61
C THR A 361 -9.69 -3.31 2.69
N GLU A 362 -9.26 -2.06 2.45
CA GLU A 362 -9.39 -0.94 3.41
C GLU A 362 -10.85 -0.57 3.72
N SER A 363 -11.78 -0.94 2.83
CA SER A 363 -13.23 -0.74 3.02
C SER A 363 -13.89 -1.81 3.92
N LEU A 364 -13.14 -2.81 4.36
CA LEU A 364 -13.59 -3.85 5.28
C LEU A 364 -13.04 -3.57 6.68
N HIS A 365 -13.86 -3.76 7.70
CA HIS A 365 -13.52 -3.42 9.08
C HIS A 365 -13.52 -4.65 10.00
N PRO A 366 -12.58 -4.74 10.97
CA PRO A 366 -12.51 -5.85 11.94
C PRO A 366 -13.75 -6.03 12.81
N GLN A 367 -14.59 -5.01 12.92
CA GLN A 367 -15.88 -5.09 13.62
C GLN A 367 -16.92 -5.91 12.84
N ASP A 368 -16.75 -6.03 11.52
CA ASP A 368 -17.70 -6.65 10.59
C ASP A 368 -17.14 -7.92 9.94
N ILE A 369 -15.81 -8.02 9.80
CA ILE A 369 -15.08 -9.14 9.20
C ILE A 369 -14.08 -9.70 10.22
N SER A 370 -13.96 -11.03 10.28
CA SER A 370 -13.00 -11.76 11.09
C SER A 370 -11.92 -12.39 10.21
N GLY A 371 -10.66 -12.06 10.50
CA GLY A 371 -9.50 -12.59 9.77
C GLY A 371 -9.31 -12.00 8.38
N ASP A 372 -8.60 -12.75 7.54
CA ASP A 372 -8.21 -12.33 6.19
C ASP A 372 -9.33 -12.54 5.16
N VAL A 373 -9.20 -11.85 4.02
CA VAL A 373 -10.04 -12.03 2.84
C VAL A 373 -9.37 -13.01 1.89
N SER A 374 -10.13 -13.97 1.36
CA SER A 374 -9.66 -14.89 0.33
C SER A 374 -10.11 -14.41 -1.04
N VAL A 375 -9.16 -14.15 -1.94
CA VAL A 375 -9.38 -13.80 -3.34
C VAL A 375 -8.99 -15.01 -4.19
N ARG A 376 -9.99 -15.72 -4.72
CA ARG A 376 -9.79 -16.94 -5.49
C ARG A 376 -10.05 -16.68 -6.97
N MET A 377 -9.05 -16.93 -7.82
CA MET A 377 -9.24 -16.92 -9.27
C MET A 377 -9.64 -18.32 -9.71
N SER A 378 -10.90 -18.50 -10.12
CA SER A 378 -11.46 -19.83 -10.36
C SER A 378 -11.52 -20.23 -11.83
N ALA A 379 -11.53 -19.26 -12.75
CA ALA A 379 -11.45 -19.51 -14.18
C ALA A 379 -10.85 -18.31 -14.94
N VAL A 380 -10.19 -18.60 -16.05
CA VAL A 380 -9.71 -17.61 -17.02
C VAL A 380 -10.12 -18.11 -18.41
N ASP A 381 -11.01 -17.38 -19.08
CA ASP A 381 -11.38 -17.59 -20.48
C ASP A 381 -10.68 -16.54 -21.34
N GLY A 382 -9.80 -16.95 -22.25
CA GLY A 382 -9.06 -16.03 -23.12
C GLY A 382 -8.17 -16.75 -24.13
N PRO A 383 -7.49 -16.00 -25.02
CA PRO A 383 -6.67 -16.54 -26.10
C PRO A 383 -5.32 -17.13 -25.65
N GLY A 384 -4.89 -16.89 -24.41
CA GLY A 384 -3.63 -17.38 -23.87
C GLY A 384 -3.71 -17.62 -22.36
N ARG A 385 -2.56 -17.92 -21.73
CA ARG A 385 -2.42 -17.96 -20.27
C ARG A 385 -2.40 -16.55 -19.65
N MET A 386 -2.82 -16.50 -18.39
CA MET A 386 -2.70 -15.37 -17.48
C MET A 386 -1.89 -15.79 -16.25
N ALA A 387 -1.02 -14.91 -15.75
CA ALA A 387 -0.38 -15.08 -14.45
C ALA A 387 -0.45 -13.79 -13.64
N VAL A 388 -0.49 -13.91 -12.31
CA VAL A 388 -0.36 -12.79 -11.38
C VAL A 388 0.82 -13.07 -10.47
N PHE A 389 1.74 -12.12 -10.35
CA PHE A 389 2.97 -12.34 -9.59
C PHE A 389 3.54 -11.04 -9.00
N LEU A 390 4.31 -11.18 -7.94
CA LEU A 390 5.06 -10.09 -7.31
C LEU A 390 6.52 -10.16 -7.70
N THR A 391 7.14 -8.99 -7.89
CA THR A 391 8.56 -8.88 -8.21
C THR A 391 9.35 -8.50 -6.96
N GLY A 392 10.12 -9.46 -6.44
CA GLY A 392 11.14 -9.25 -5.40
C GLY A 392 12.53 -9.69 -5.89
N LEU A 393 13.38 -10.18 -4.98
CA LEU A 393 14.67 -10.81 -5.37
C LEU A 393 14.47 -12.02 -6.30
N THR A 394 13.35 -12.71 -6.13
CA THR A 394 12.82 -13.72 -7.04
C THR A 394 11.32 -13.46 -7.23
N PRO A 395 10.73 -13.79 -8.39
CA PRO A 395 9.29 -13.63 -8.57
C PRO A 395 8.51 -14.57 -7.65
N THR A 396 7.45 -14.06 -7.05
CA THR A 396 6.46 -14.86 -6.30
C THR A 396 5.21 -14.98 -7.15
N VAL A 397 4.95 -16.17 -7.69
CA VAL A 397 3.75 -16.45 -8.47
C VAL A 397 2.56 -16.61 -7.53
N LEU A 398 1.54 -15.78 -7.73
CA LEU A 398 0.30 -15.80 -6.96
C LEU A 398 -0.81 -16.58 -7.69
N VAL A 399 -0.83 -16.48 -9.01
CA VAL A 399 -1.76 -17.18 -9.91
C VAL A 399 -1.03 -17.58 -11.18
N ASP A 400 -1.19 -18.81 -11.66
CA ASP A 400 -0.73 -19.26 -12.97
C ASP A 400 -1.77 -20.12 -13.67
N SER A 401 -2.51 -19.53 -14.62
CA SER A 401 -3.55 -20.28 -15.32
C SER A 401 -3.02 -21.44 -16.18
N ALA A 402 -1.70 -21.56 -16.38
CA ALA A 402 -1.09 -22.64 -17.15
C ALA A 402 -0.83 -23.91 -16.34
N ASP A 403 -0.69 -23.83 -15.02
CA ASP A 403 -0.53 -25.00 -14.15
C ASP A 403 -1.87 -25.53 -13.60
N GLY A 404 -2.91 -24.71 -13.67
CA GLY A 404 -4.29 -25.05 -13.38
C GLY A 404 -4.99 -23.90 -12.66
N LEU A 405 -6.31 -23.99 -12.52
CA LEU A 405 -7.08 -23.13 -11.61
C LEU A 405 -7.99 -24.06 -10.81
N PRO A 406 -8.35 -23.69 -9.57
CA PRO A 406 -8.26 -22.37 -8.94
C PRO A 406 -6.95 -22.08 -8.20
N ASP A 407 -6.57 -20.80 -8.16
CA ASP A 407 -5.56 -20.27 -7.25
C ASP A 407 -6.18 -19.32 -6.24
N VAL A 408 -5.56 -19.18 -5.06
CA VAL A 408 -6.09 -18.38 -3.94
C VAL A 408 -5.01 -17.46 -3.39
N ILE A 409 -5.34 -16.17 -3.33
CA ILE A 409 -4.57 -15.13 -2.65
C ILE A 409 -5.26 -14.82 -1.32
N THR A 410 -4.52 -14.89 -0.22
CA THR A 410 -4.99 -14.45 1.11
C THR A 410 -4.54 -13.02 1.35
N VAL A 411 -5.50 -12.13 1.60
CA VAL A 411 -5.29 -10.68 1.71
C VAL A 411 -5.73 -10.22 3.10
N PRO A 412 -4.81 -9.73 3.95
CA PRO A 412 -5.17 -9.15 5.25
C PRO A 412 -6.15 -7.97 5.12
N LEU A 413 -6.90 -7.67 6.19
CA LEU A 413 -7.70 -6.44 6.25
C LEU A 413 -6.78 -5.19 6.23
N GLY A 414 -7.31 -4.07 5.71
CA GLY A 414 -6.52 -2.84 5.61
C GLY A 414 -5.42 -2.88 4.54
N THR A 415 -5.39 -3.90 3.69
CA THR A 415 -4.39 -4.04 2.63
C THR A 415 -4.83 -3.28 1.39
N HIS A 416 -3.89 -2.54 0.81
CA HIS A 416 -4.01 -1.98 -0.52
C HIS A 416 -2.69 -2.25 -1.23
N ALA A 417 -2.73 -3.12 -2.25
CA ALA A 417 -1.52 -3.61 -2.91
C ALA A 417 -1.74 -3.81 -4.41
N HIS A 418 -0.64 -3.75 -5.15
CA HIS A 418 -0.59 -3.97 -6.60
C HIS A 418 0.34 -5.15 -6.92
N ALA A 419 0.14 -5.75 -8.10
CA ALA A 419 0.91 -6.89 -8.57
C ALA A 419 1.15 -6.80 -10.09
N ASN A 420 2.05 -7.63 -10.60
CA ASN A 420 2.16 -7.79 -12.04
C ASN A 420 1.06 -8.73 -12.54
N TRP A 421 0.36 -8.35 -13.60
CA TRP A 421 -0.60 -9.20 -14.31
C TRP A 421 -0.09 -9.44 -15.71
N ALA A 422 0.21 -10.68 -16.04
CA ALA A 422 0.80 -11.08 -17.31
C ALA A 422 -0.18 -11.83 -18.19
N PHE A 423 -0.21 -11.46 -19.47
CA PHE A 423 -1.00 -12.13 -20.51
C PHE A 423 -0.08 -12.55 -21.65
N SER A 424 -0.22 -13.79 -22.10
CA SER A 424 0.65 -14.36 -23.15
C SER A 424 0.20 -14.10 -24.59
N ALA A 425 -1.01 -13.56 -24.78
CA ALA A 425 -1.57 -13.27 -26.10
C ALA A 425 -2.48 -12.04 -26.04
N GLU A 426 -2.64 -11.37 -27.18
CA GLU A 426 -3.64 -10.31 -27.34
C GLU A 426 -5.04 -10.89 -27.49
N GLY A 427 -6.05 -10.15 -27.02
CA GLY A 427 -7.45 -10.52 -27.06
C GLY A 427 -8.19 -10.18 -25.77
N THR A 428 -9.46 -10.59 -25.68
CA THR A 428 -10.29 -10.37 -24.49
C THR A 428 -10.21 -11.57 -23.57
N TYR A 429 -9.89 -11.30 -22.31
CA TYR A 429 -9.87 -12.24 -21.20
C TYR A 429 -11.06 -11.98 -20.28
N ARG A 430 -11.62 -13.06 -19.73
CA ARG A 430 -12.63 -13.05 -18.67
C ARG A 430 -12.09 -13.84 -17.49
N VAL A 431 -11.89 -13.15 -16.38
CA VAL A 431 -11.33 -13.73 -15.15
C VAL A 431 -12.45 -13.84 -14.13
N THR A 432 -12.81 -15.07 -13.76
CA THR A 432 -13.78 -15.33 -12.69
C THR A 432 -13.07 -15.29 -11.35
N VAL A 433 -13.52 -14.40 -10.47
CA VAL A 433 -12.95 -14.20 -9.14
C VAL A 433 -14.04 -14.42 -8.09
N ASP A 434 -13.74 -15.27 -7.11
CA ASP A 434 -14.55 -15.50 -5.93
C ASP A 434 -13.87 -14.85 -4.73
N VAL A 435 -14.48 -13.82 -4.14
CA VAL A 435 -13.98 -13.19 -2.91
C VAL A 435 -14.76 -13.72 -1.73
N THR A 436 -14.08 -14.28 -0.73
CA THR A 436 -14.67 -14.86 0.46
C THR A 436 -14.13 -14.20 1.73
N ALA A 437 -15.03 -13.86 2.66
CA ALA A 437 -14.69 -13.34 3.97
C ALA A 437 -15.56 -13.98 5.06
N THR A 438 -15.04 -14.05 6.29
CA THR A 438 -15.82 -14.48 7.46
C THR A 438 -16.41 -13.23 8.13
N LEU A 439 -17.73 -13.15 8.22
CA LEU A 439 -18.41 -12.06 8.93
C LEU A 439 -18.17 -12.17 10.45
N ALA A 440 -18.33 -11.07 11.19
CA ALA A 440 -18.12 -11.02 12.64
C ALA A 440 -19.04 -11.97 13.44
N ASP A 441 -20.16 -12.39 12.86
CA ASP A 441 -21.06 -13.40 13.44
C ASP A 441 -20.65 -14.86 13.13
N GLY A 442 -19.52 -15.05 12.45
CA GLY A 442 -18.95 -16.35 12.07
C GLY A 442 -19.51 -16.94 10.77
N ARG A 443 -20.46 -16.28 10.08
CA ARG A 443 -20.92 -16.74 8.77
C ARG A 443 -19.89 -16.44 7.69
N THR A 444 -19.74 -17.35 6.74
CA THR A 444 -18.96 -17.10 5.52
C THR A 444 -19.83 -16.34 4.51
N ALA A 445 -19.29 -15.26 3.95
CA ALA A 445 -19.85 -14.54 2.81
C ALA A 445 -18.92 -14.70 1.61
N THR A 446 -19.50 -14.94 0.44
CA THR A 446 -18.78 -15.07 -0.83
C THR A 446 -19.50 -14.24 -1.88
N ASP A 447 -18.73 -13.50 -2.67
CA ASP A 447 -19.20 -12.81 -3.87
C ASP A 447 -18.37 -13.28 -5.08
N SER A 448 -19.02 -13.47 -6.22
CA SER A 448 -18.41 -14.08 -7.41
C SER A 448 -18.69 -13.22 -8.64
N ASP A 449 -17.63 -12.69 -9.25
CA ASP A 449 -17.72 -11.77 -10.37
C ASP A 449 -16.79 -12.16 -11.51
N VAL A 450 -17.05 -11.61 -12.71
CA VAL A 450 -16.22 -11.78 -13.89
C VAL A 450 -15.65 -10.45 -14.32
N PHE A 451 -14.32 -10.34 -14.28
CA PHE A 451 -13.57 -9.17 -14.72
C PHE A 451 -13.19 -9.32 -16.19
N THR A 452 -13.45 -8.29 -17.00
CA THR A 452 -13.09 -8.29 -18.41
C THR A 452 -11.83 -7.47 -18.65
N ILE A 453 -10.84 -8.10 -19.29
CA ILE A 453 -9.54 -7.50 -19.58
C ILE A 453 -9.29 -7.59 -21.09
N ALA A 454 -9.14 -6.45 -21.74
CA ALA A 454 -8.79 -6.35 -23.16
C ALA A 454 -7.27 -6.18 -23.26
N VAL A 455 -6.57 -7.05 -24.00
CA VAL A 455 -5.10 -7.08 -24.05
C VAL A 455 -4.59 -6.77 -25.46
N GLY A 456 -3.71 -5.78 -25.56
CA GLY A 456 -3.01 -5.42 -26.79
C GLY A 456 -3.86 -4.58 -27.75
N ASP A 457 -3.62 -4.77 -29.06
CA ASP A 457 -4.31 -4.05 -30.14
C ASP A 457 -5.72 -4.64 -30.40
N VAL A 458 -6.60 -4.44 -29.43
CA VAL A 458 -8.00 -4.87 -29.47
C VAL A 458 -8.91 -3.68 -29.20
N ASP A 459 -10.10 -3.67 -29.80
CA ASP A 459 -11.13 -2.68 -29.46
C ASP A 459 -11.80 -3.07 -28.13
N PRO A 460 -11.53 -2.34 -27.01
CA PRO A 460 -12.09 -2.69 -25.70
C PRO A 460 -13.60 -2.45 -25.62
N THR A 461 -14.19 -1.78 -26.61
CA THR A 461 -15.64 -1.51 -26.68
C THR A 461 -16.38 -2.52 -27.57
N ALA A 462 -15.65 -3.38 -28.28
CA ALA A 462 -16.26 -4.37 -29.17
C ALA A 462 -16.99 -5.47 -28.40
N GLY A 463 -18.12 -5.92 -28.96
CA GLY A 463 -18.81 -7.20 -28.70
C GLY A 463 -18.88 -7.68 -27.24
N ARG A 464 -19.96 -7.40 -26.51
CA ARG A 464 -20.29 -8.00 -25.19
C ARG A 464 -19.16 -7.94 -24.13
N SER A 465 -18.09 -7.18 -24.32
CA SER A 465 -17.00 -7.05 -23.34
C SER A 465 -17.49 -6.57 -21.97
N CYS A 466 -18.66 -5.94 -21.94
CA CYS A 466 -19.33 -5.45 -20.74
C CYS A 466 -20.62 -6.24 -20.41
N ALA A 467 -20.75 -7.44 -20.97
CA ALA A 467 -21.79 -8.39 -20.61
C ALA A 467 -21.12 -9.57 -19.91
N PRO A 468 -21.61 -10.04 -18.75
CA PRO A 468 -21.14 -11.26 -18.13
C PRO A 468 -21.19 -12.42 -19.15
N PRO A 469 -20.23 -13.37 -19.11
CA PRO A 469 -20.35 -14.57 -19.94
C PRO A 469 -21.69 -15.25 -19.64
N ALA A 470 -22.41 -15.67 -20.68
CA ALA A 470 -23.67 -16.36 -20.51
C ALA A 470 -23.41 -17.63 -19.69
N THR A 471 -23.99 -17.70 -18.49
CA THR A 471 -23.88 -18.88 -17.63
C THR A 471 -24.42 -20.07 -18.40
N THR A 472 -23.54 -20.96 -18.87
CA THR A 472 -23.97 -22.25 -19.39
C THR A 472 -24.48 -23.03 -18.18
N THR A 473 -25.80 -22.98 -17.96
CA THR A 473 -26.46 -23.81 -16.97
C THR A 473 -26.32 -25.25 -17.46
N THR A 474 -25.29 -25.95 -17.01
CA THR A 474 -25.29 -27.41 -17.05
C THR A 474 -26.40 -27.85 -16.13
N LYS A 475 -27.58 -28.06 -16.72
CA LYS A 475 -28.74 -28.64 -16.07
C LYS A 475 -28.29 -29.94 -15.40
N ALA A 476 -28.19 -29.92 -14.07
CA ALA A 476 -28.08 -31.13 -13.29
C ALA A 476 -29.18 -32.09 -13.75
N PRO A 477 -28.88 -33.37 -14.07
CA PRO A 477 -29.92 -34.32 -14.42
C PRO A 477 -30.90 -34.42 -13.25
N SER A 478 -32.14 -33.96 -13.47
CA SER A 478 -33.24 -34.15 -12.54
C SER A 478 -33.57 -35.64 -12.51
N THR A 479 -33.12 -36.35 -11.49
CA THR A 479 -33.56 -37.72 -11.22
C THR A 479 -35.01 -37.68 -10.72
N PRO A 480 -35.97 -38.39 -11.37
CA PRO A 480 -37.35 -38.46 -10.88
C PRO A 480 -37.44 -39.22 -9.54
N PRO A 481 -38.46 -38.94 -8.71
CA PRO A 481 -38.56 -39.53 -7.37
C PRO A 481 -39.00 -40.99 -7.46
N THR A 482 -38.21 -41.89 -6.87
CA THR A 482 -38.62 -43.28 -6.63
C THR A 482 -39.03 -43.45 -5.18
N THR A 483 -40.30 -43.80 -4.97
CA THR A 483 -40.84 -44.26 -3.69
C THR A 483 -40.51 -45.74 -3.46
N THR A 484 -40.04 -46.08 -2.26
CA THR A 484 -40.60 -47.11 -1.35
C THR A 484 -39.55 -47.93 -0.57
N SER A 485 -39.86 -48.08 0.72
CA SER A 485 -39.51 -49.11 1.72
C SER A 485 -38.12 -49.16 2.36
N ALA A 486 -38.13 -48.88 3.68
CA ALA A 486 -37.11 -49.23 4.65
C ALA A 486 -37.13 -50.73 5.00
N PRO A 487 -36.01 -51.25 5.53
CA PRO A 487 -36.03 -52.03 6.76
C PRO A 487 -35.07 -51.47 7.83
N ALA A 488 -35.45 -51.65 9.10
CA ALA A 488 -34.71 -51.25 10.30
C ALA A 488 -33.77 -52.38 10.81
N PRO A 489 -33.10 -52.22 11.97
CA PRO A 489 -31.69 -51.86 12.11
C PRO A 489 -30.80 -53.02 12.59
N VAL A 490 -29.48 -52.92 12.41
CA VAL A 490 -28.51 -53.76 13.14
C VAL A 490 -27.49 -52.87 13.85
N ARG A 491 -27.37 -53.07 15.16
CA ARG A 491 -26.42 -52.42 16.07
C ARG A 491 -25.12 -53.23 16.19
N GLY A 492 -24.01 -52.50 16.38
CA GLY A 492 -22.76 -52.96 17.03
C GLY A 492 -21.54 -52.95 16.09
N GLY A 493 -20.41 -52.29 16.37
CA GLY A 493 -19.99 -51.50 17.52
C GLY A 493 -18.61 -50.83 17.30
N LEU A 494 -18.43 -49.69 17.98
CA LEU A 494 -17.24 -49.04 18.57
C LEU A 494 -15.80 -49.22 18.01
N ALA A 495 -15.18 -48.09 17.61
CA ALA A 495 -13.88 -47.50 18.06
C ALA A 495 -13.53 -46.31 17.11
N SER A 496 -13.50 -45.03 17.53
CA SER A 496 -12.51 -44.27 18.31
C SER A 496 -11.24 -43.80 17.55
N THR A 497 -11.04 -42.47 17.58
CA THR A 497 -9.84 -41.61 17.33
C THR A 497 -9.44 -41.18 15.91
N GLY A 498 -9.11 -39.87 15.80
CA GLY A 498 -8.30 -39.25 14.75
C GLY A 498 -8.91 -37.96 14.16
N VAL A 499 -9.06 -36.87 14.93
CA VAL A 499 -8.14 -35.71 15.00
C VAL A 499 -7.80 -35.08 13.65
N GLY A 500 -8.41 -33.91 13.41
CA GLY A 500 -7.82 -32.72 12.80
C GLY A 500 -6.96 -32.88 11.54
N GLY A 501 -7.58 -32.70 10.38
CA GLY A 501 -6.89 -32.33 9.15
C GLY A 501 -6.61 -30.84 9.15
N LEU A 502 -5.36 -30.49 9.44
CA LEU A 502 -4.78 -29.16 9.41
C LEU A 502 -5.05 -28.47 8.07
N GLY A 503 -5.62 -27.26 8.13
CA GLY A 503 -5.61 -26.31 7.03
C GLY A 503 -4.16 -25.93 6.73
N THR A 504 -3.76 -26.09 5.48
CA THR A 504 -2.49 -25.61 4.96
C THR A 504 -2.54 -24.09 4.89
N ALA A 505 -1.96 -23.43 5.89
CA ALA A 505 -1.55 -22.04 5.77
C ALA A 505 -0.33 -22.00 4.83
N VAL A 506 -0.44 -21.28 3.71
CA VAL A 506 0.73 -20.89 2.92
C VAL A 506 1.44 -19.80 3.71
N LEU A 507 2.41 -20.23 4.52
CA LEU A 507 3.42 -19.36 5.11
C LEU A 507 4.36 -18.96 3.96
N LEU A 508 4.42 -17.67 3.64
CA LEU A 508 5.54 -17.09 2.90
C LEU A 508 6.80 -17.26 3.76
N ALA A 509 7.54 -18.34 3.49
CA ALA A 509 8.80 -18.66 4.14
C ALA A 509 9.94 -18.32 3.18
N SER A 510 10.76 -17.37 3.61
CA SER A 510 12.05 -16.98 3.05
C SER A 510 12.97 -18.21 2.96
N LEU A 511 13.36 -18.60 1.74
CA LEU A 511 14.39 -19.61 1.50
C LEU A 511 15.74 -18.92 1.21
N LEU A 512 16.45 -18.53 2.27
CA LEU A 512 17.87 -18.19 2.22
C LEU A 512 18.64 -18.84 3.36
N THR A 513 18.79 -20.17 3.29
CA THR A 513 19.98 -20.87 3.78
C THR A 513 20.14 -22.16 2.98
N ILE A 514 20.91 -22.13 1.89
CA ILE A 514 21.81 -23.18 1.34
C ILE A 514 22.43 -22.57 0.05
N GLY A 515 23.27 -21.54 0.22
CA GLY A 515 24.10 -20.98 -0.86
C GLY A 515 25.60 -20.95 -0.51
N GLY A 516 25.95 -21.16 0.77
CA GLY A 516 27.31 -20.97 1.28
C GLY A 516 28.17 -22.24 1.40
N ILE A 517 27.64 -23.45 1.19
CA ILE A 517 28.38 -24.70 1.47
C ILE A 517 28.83 -25.45 0.19
N ALA A 518 28.27 -25.16 -0.98
CA ALA A 518 28.62 -25.87 -2.22
C ALA A 518 29.91 -25.36 -2.91
N VAL A 519 30.38 -24.14 -2.63
CA VAL A 519 31.55 -23.55 -3.32
C VAL A 519 32.90 -23.84 -2.61
N LEU A 520 32.88 -24.25 -1.35
CA LEU A 520 34.10 -24.60 -0.60
C LEU A 520 34.60 -26.04 -0.81
N LEU A 521 33.82 -26.90 -1.46
CA LEU A 521 34.23 -28.29 -1.76
C LEU A 521 34.71 -28.52 -3.21
N LEU A 522 34.50 -27.55 -4.11
CA LEU A 522 34.93 -27.66 -5.51
C LEU A 522 36.25 -26.95 -5.82
N SER A 523 36.77 -26.10 -4.92
CA SER A 523 38.08 -25.43 -5.09
C SER A 523 39.27 -26.24 -4.54
N ARG A 524 39.04 -27.36 -3.83
CA ARG A 524 40.11 -28.17 -3.22
C ARG A 524 40.57 -29.38 -4.05
N ARG A 525 40.08 -29.56 -5.29
CA ARG A 525 40.43 -30.72 -6.14
C ARG A 525 41.19 -30.41 -7.43
N ARG A 526 41.71 -29.19 -7.61
CA ARG A 526 42.60 -28.87 -8.74
C ARG A 526 43.79 -28.02 -8.32
N ARG A 527 44.77 -28.64 -7.65
CA ARG A 527 46.20 -28.29 -7.75
C ARG A 527 47.02 -29.58 -7.55
N HIS A 528 47.57 -30.09 -8.64
CA HIS A 528 48.86 -30.77 -8.66
C HIS A 528 49.91 -29.74 -9.04
#